data_AF-A0A382V876-F1
#
_entry.id   AF-A0A382V876-F1
#
_cell.length_a   1.000
_cell.length_b   1.000
_cell.length_c   1.000
_cell.angle_alpha   90.00
_cell.angle_beta   90.00
_cell.angle_gamma   90.00
#
_symmetry.space_group_name_H-M   'P 1'
#
loop_
_entity.id
_entity.type
_entity.pdbx_description
1 polymer ?
#
loop_
_entity_poly.entity_id
_entity_poly.type
_entity_poly.pdbx_seq_one_letter_code
_entity_poly.pdbx_strand_id
1 'polypeptide(L)'
;AGPGIAASGAHDSMVELIDLGPTLLDLSGLGEIEGASGISLCPQLNGANEEIHKTVFSEHGPRIMARTRDCKLVFYPGEEYGELYDLNEDPHELYNLYDKPEHSSKQQAMVERMMHWFATTKPKLA
;
A
#
# COMPACT_ATOMS: atom_id res chain seq x y z
N ALA A 1 -11.55 -14.17 11.48
CA ALA A 1 -11.85 -15.31 12.38
C ALA A 1 -12.57 -16.39 11.58
N GLY A 2 -12.31 -17.65 11.89
CA GLY A 2 -12.86 -18.80 11.15
C GLY A 2 -12.14 -20.09 11.54
N PRO A 3 -12.64 -21.25 11.09
CA PRO A 3 -11.97 -22.52 11.29
C PRO A 3 -10.53 -22.50 10.76
N GLY A 4 -9.58 -23.02 11.53
CA GLY A 4 -8.17 -23.10 11.13
C GLY A 4 -7.35 -21.81 11.26
N ILE A 5 -7.96 -20.68 11.63
CA ILE A 5 -7.24 -19.43 11.89
C ILE A 5 -6.68 -19.47 13.32
N ALA A 6 -5.35 -19.59 13.45
CA ALA A 6 -4.68 -19.73 14.74
C ALA A 6 -4.37 -18.38 15.40
N ALA A 7 -4.16 -17.32 14.61
CA ALA A 7 -3.94 -15.99 15.12
C ALA A 7 -5.27 -15.35 15.56
N SER A 8 -5.30 -14.89 16.80
CA SER A 8 -6.36 -14.03 17.33
C SER A 8 -5.74 -12.73 17.82
N GLY A 9 -6.41 -11.60 17.58
CA GLY A 9 -5.90 -10.28 17.92
C GLY A 9 -5.80 -9.35 16.72
N ALA A 10 -4.96 -8.32 16.85
CA ALA A 10 -4.75 -7.29 15.85
C ALA A 10 -3.33 -7.38 15.28
N HIS A 11 -3.21 -7.15 13.97
CA HIS A 11 -1.94 -6.95 13.28
C HIS A 11 -1.90 -5.54 12.71
N ASP A 12 -0.72 -4.92 12.73
CA ASP A 12 -0.48 -3.54 12.27
C ASP A 12 0.33 -3.49 10.95
N SER A 13 0.38 -4.62 10.23
CA SER A 13 0.96 -4.66 8.89
C SER A 13 0.07 -3.95 7.89
N MET A 14 0.65 -3.26 6.93
CA MET A 14 -0.11 -2.71 5.81
C MET A 14 -0.54 -3.84 4.86
N VAL A 15 -1.83 -3.88 4.56
CA VAL A 15 -2.50 -4.83 3.65
C VAL A 15 -3.37 -4.05 2.66
N GLU A 16 -3.66 -4.67 1.51
CA GLU A 16 -4.44 -4.07 0.43
C GLU A 16 -5.71 -4.90 0.14
N LEU A 17 -6.69 -4.28 -0.51
CA LEU A 17 -7.92 -5.00 -0.91
C LEU A 17 -7.62 -6.19 -1.84
N ILE A 18 -6.61 -6.05 -2.69
CA ILE A 18 -6.23 -7.08 -3.68
C ILE A 18 -5.62 -8.34 -3.03
N ASP A 19 -5.19 -8.27 -1.77
CA ASP A 19 -4.67 -9.42 -1.01
C ASP A 19 -5.76 -10.45 -0.70
N LEU A 20 -7.05 -10.04 -0.74
CA LEU A 20 -8.17 -10.94 -0.46
C LEU A 20 -8.26 -12.10 -1.46
N GLY A 21 -8.00 -11.84 -2.75
CA GLY A 21 -8.09 -12.87 -3.80
C GLY A 21 -7.14 -14.05 -3.53
N PRO A 22 -5.82 -13.81 -3.47
CA PRO A 22 -4.82 -14.82 -3.11
C PRO A 22 -5.10 -15.48 -1.75
N THR A 23 -5.49 -14.71 -0.74
CA THR A 23 -5.81 -15.25 0.60
C THR A 23 -6.97 -16.25 0.55
N LEU A 24 -8.04 -15.94 -0.20
CA LEU A 24 -9.19 -16.83 -0.31
C LEU A 24 -8.85 -18.11 -1.06
N LEU A 25 -8.04 -18.06 -2.12
CA LEU A 25 -7.62 -19.26 -2.83
C LEU A 25 -6.72 -20.16 -1.98
N ASP A 26 -5.80 -19.57 -1.23
CA ASP A 26 -4.92 -20.28 -0.29
C ASP A 26 -5.75 -20.99 0.79
N LEU A 27 -6.70 -20.29 1.42
CA LEU A 27 -7.65 -20.89 2.37
C LEU A 27 -8.53 -21.99 1.75
N SER A 28 -8.78 -21.93 0.44
CA SER A 28 -9.60 -22.90 -0.28
C SER A 28 -8.81 -24.11 -0.80
N GLY A 29 -7.48 -24.08 -0.72
CA GLY A 29 -6.60 -25.08 -1.34
C GLY A 29 -6.69 -25.11 -2.87
N LEU A 30 -7.08 -23.99 -3.50
CA LEU A 30 -7.32 -23.90 -4.95
C LEU A 30 -6.10 -23.41 -5.75
N GLY A 31 -4.97 -23.14 -5.10
CA GLY A 31 -3.72 -22.71 -5.73
C GLY A 31 -3.57 -21.19 -5.85
N GLU A 32 -2.62 -20.75 -6.66
CA GLU A 32 -2.24 -19.33 -6.80
C GLU A 32 -2.92 -18.65 -8.00
N ILE A 33 -3.00 -17.31 -7.96
CA ILE A 33 -3.40 -16.49 -9.11
C ILE A 33 -2.13 -16.05 -9.83
N GLU A 34 -1.86 -16.62 -11.00
CA GLU A 34 -0.73 -16.19 -11.83
C GLU A 34 -0.86 -14.70 -12.18
N GLY A 35 0.20 -13.94 -11.92
CA GLY A 35 0.24 -12.49 -12.18
C GLY A 35 -0.58 -11.63 -11.22
N ALA A 36 -1.08 -12.18 -10.10
CA ALA A 36 -1.68 -11.34 -9.05
C ALA A 36 -0.62 -10.45 -8.39
N SER A 37 -1.01 -9.19 -8.18
CA SER A 37 -0.19 -8.23 -7.42
C SER A 37 -0.38 -8.34 -5.90
N GLY A 38 -1.48 -8.97 -5.45
CA GLY A 38 -1.78 -9.17 -4.03
C GLY A 38 -1.02 -10.36 -3.44
N ILE A 39 -0.89 -10.37 -2.11
CA ILE A 39 -0.17 -11.38 -1.32
C ILE A 39 -1.15 -12.11 -0.40
N SER A 40 -1.02 -13.44 -0.26
CA SER A 40 -1.85 -14.20 0.70
C SER A 40 -1.54 -13.78 2.14
N LEU A 41 -2.59 -13.52 2.92
CA LEU A 41 -2.50 -13.17 4.35
C LEU A 41 -2.50 -14.41 5.26
N CYS A 42 -2.59 -15.62 4.71
CA CYS A 42 -2.61 -16.87 5.49
C CYS A 42 -1.43 -17.01 6.47
N PRO A 43 -0.17 -16.63 6.15
CA PRO A 43 0.90 -16.65 7.13
C PRO A 43 0.55 -15.88 8.41
N GLN A 44 -0.02 -14.68 8.28
CA GLN A 44 -0.44 -13.86 9.43
C GLN A 44 -1.65 -14.45 10.14
N LEU A 45 -2.63 -14.99 9.40
CA LEU A 45 -3.76 -15.71 9.98
C LEU A 45 -3.33 -16.94 10.80
N ASN A 46 -2.13 -17.47 10.53
CA ASN A 46 -1.51 -18.59 11.24
C ASN A 46 -0.49 -18.16 12.31
N GLY A 47 -0.36 -16.85 12.58
CA GLY A 47 0.46 -16.32 13.67
C GLY A 47 1.86 -15.84 13.26
N ALA A 48 2.19 -15.83 11.97
CA ALA A 48 3.42 -15.19 11.50
C ALA A 48 3.34 -13.67 11.73
N ASN A 49 4.45 -13.08 12.16
CA ASN A 49 4.58 -11.63 12.33
C ASN A 49 5.48 -11.06 11.23
N GLU A 50 5.00 -11.17 9.99
CA GLU A 50 5.70 -10.71 8.80
C GLU A 50 5.09 -9.41 8.27
N GLU A 51 5.94 -8.53 7.74
CA GLU A 51 5.51 -7.35 7.01
C GLU A 51 5.06 -7.78 5.61
N ILE A 52 3.80 -7.52 5.27
CA ILE A 52 3.24 -7.86 3.95
C ILE A 52 3.69 -6.84 2.90
N HIS A 53 3.34 -5.57 3.12
CA HIS A 53 3.70 -4.47 2.23
C HIS A 53 4.48 -3.39 2.98
N LYS A 54 5.55 -2.88 2.34
CA LYS A 54 6.26 -1.68 2.79
C LYS A 54 5.59 -0.38 2.35
N THR A 55 4.76 -0.45 1.32
CA THR A 55 4.01 0.68 0.78
C THR A 55 2.72 0.14 0.18
N VAL A 56 1.59 0.76 0.50
CA VAL A 56 0.28 0.42 -0.07
C VAL A 56 -0.23 1.55 -0.93
N PHE A 57 -1.08 1.20 -1.89
CA PHE A 57 -1.55 2.07 -2.95
C PHE A 57 -3.08 2.09 -3.01
N SER A 58 -3.62 3.21 -3.47
CA SER A 58 -5.04 3.32 -3.78
C SER A 58 -5.25 4.26 -4.96
N GLU A 59 -6.18 3.90 -5.85
CA GLU A 59 -6.56 4.73 -6.99
C GLU A 59 -8.01 5.20 -6.83
N HIS A 60 -8.28 6.48 -7.10
CA HIS A 60 -9.65 7.00 -7.14
C HIS A 60 -9.80 8.14 -8.17
N GLY A 61 -10.32 7.79 -9.35
CA GLY A 61 -10.31 8.68 -10.50
C GLY A 61 -8.86 8.88 -10.97
N PRO A 62 -8.41 10.13 -11.22
CA PRO A 62 -7.03 10.39 -11.57
C PRO A 62 -6.06 10.29 -10.37
N ARG A 63 -6.58 10.32 -9.14
CA ARG A 63 -5.75 10.36 -7.92
C ARG A 63 -5.14 9.01 -7.61
N ILE A 64 -3.88 9.03 -7.20
CA ILE A 64 -3.16 7.84 -6.76
C ILE A 64 -2.50 8.16 -5.44
N MET A 65 -2.79 7.34 -4.43
CA MET A 65 -2.22 7.43 -3.11
C MET A 65 -1.12 6.38 -2.97
N ALA A 66 0.00 6.75 -2.37
CA ALA A 66 1.00 5.83 -1.84
C ALA A 66 1.19 6.12 -0.36
N ARG A 67 1.17 5.07 0.48
CA ARG A 67 1.30 5.19 1.93
C ARG A 67 2.32 4.21 2.48
N THR A 68 3.22 4.73 3.30
CA THR A 68 4.09 3.96 4.20
C THR A 68 3.54 4.06 5.63
N ARG A 69 4.25 3.51 6.61
CA ARG A 69 3.86 3.65 8.02
C ARG A 69 3.87 5.10 8.51
N ASP A 70 4.81 5.88 7.97
CA ASP A 70 5.16 7.22 8.43
C ASP A 70 4.83 8.34 7.45
N CYS A 71 4.39 8.03 6.23
CA CYS A 71 4.14 9.04 5.22
C CYS A 71 2.99 8.63 4.27
N LYS A 72 2.27 9.65 3.78
CA LYS A 72 1.29 9.49 2.72
C LYS A 72 1.52 10.54 1.64
N LEU A 73 1.52 10.09 0.40
CA LEU A 73 1.53 10.90 -0.80
C LEU A 73 0.19 10.72 -1.52
N VAL A 74 -0.44 11.82 -1.92
CA VAL A 74 -1.53 11.80 -2.94
C VAL A 74 -1.01 12.53 -4.17
N PHE A 75 -0.90 11.78 -5.26
CA PHE A 75 -0.39 12.23 -6.54
C PHE A 75 -1.53 12.43 -7.54
N TYR A 76 -1.46 13.53 -8.28
CA TYR A 76 -2.40 13.94 -9.31
C TYR A 76 -1.67 13.96 -10.66
N PRO A 77 -1.74 12.89 -11.47
CA PRO A 77 -1.04 12.80 -12.74
C PRO A 77 -1.38 13.97 -13.67
N GLY A 78 -0.35 14.65 -14.17
CA GLY A 78 -0.48 15.80 -15.06
C GLY A 78 -0.60 17.15 -14.34
N GLU A 79 -0.69 17.15 -13.01
CA GLU A 79 -0.77 18.37 -12.20
C GLU A 79 0.57 18.65 -11.50
N GLU A 80 0.85 19.92 -11.23
CA GLU A 80 2.04 20.34 -10.48
C GLU A 80 1.85 20.27 -8.96
N TYR A 81 0.59 20.20 -8.49
CA TYR A 81 0.24 20.11 -7.08
C TYR A 81 0.02 18.68 -6.62
N GLY A 82 0.10 18.47 -5.31
CA GLY A 82 -0.20 17.19 -4.69
C GLY A 82 -0.35 17.34 -3.18
N GLU A 83 -0.39 16.20 -2.49
CA GLU A 83 -0.48 16.17 -1.04
C GLU A 83 0.61 15.28 -0.46
N LEU A 84 1.28 15.78 0.58
CA LEU A 84 2.27 15.02 1.35
C LEU A 84 1.98 15.20 2.84
N TYR A 85 1.81 14.10 3.56
CA TYR A 85 1.57 14.10 4.99
C TYR A 85 2.64 13.27 5.71
N ASP A 86 3.16 13.80 6.81
CA ASP A 86 3.93 13.04 7.78
C ASP A 86 2.96 12.42 8.79
N LEU A 87 2.84 11.09 8.80
CA LEU A 87 1.88 10.40 9.65
C LEU A 87 2.36 10.21 11.09
N ASN A 88 3.63 10.47 11.39
CA ASN A 88 4.14 10.50 12.76
C ASN A 88 3.80 11.83 13.45
N GLU A 89 3.92 12.94 12.73
CA GLU A 89 3.65 14.29 13.26
C GLU A 89 2.19 14.73 13.05
N ASP A 90 1.58 14.32 11.94
CA ASP A 90 0.22 14.68 11.53
C ASP A 90 -0.60 13.42 11.14
N PRO A 91 -0.94 12.56 12.12
CA PRO A 91 -1.71 11.34 11.89
C PRO A 91 -3.14 11.60 11.38
N HIS A 92 -3.61 12.85 11.45
CA HIS A 92 -4.92 13.28 10.99
C HIS A 92 -4.89 13.98 9.64
N GLU A 93 -3.73 14.08 8.99
CA GLU A 93 -3.58 14.58 7.62
C GLU A 93 -4.13 16.01 7.46
N LEU A 94 -3.90 16.87 8.45
CA LEU A 94 -4.40 18.24 8.51
C LEU A 94 -3.48 19.26 7.83
N TYR A 95 -2.19 18.94 7.66
CA TYR A 95 -1.17 19.86 7.18
C TYR A 95 -0.46 19.30 5.95
N ASN A 96 -0.83 19.79 4.78
CA ASN A 96 -0.18 19.41 3.52
C ASN A 96 1.24 20.01 3.42
N LEU A 97 2.23 19.14 3.28
CA LEU A 97 3.66 19.44 3.19
C LEU A 97 4.21 19.44 1.76
N TYR A 98 3.38 19.21 0.73
CA TYR A 98 3.85 18.94 -0.64
C TYR A 98 4.72 20.05 -1.24
N ASP A 99 4.35 21.32 -1.03
CA ASP A 99 5.06 22.49 -1.56
C ASP A 99 6.11 23.07 -0.60
N LYS A 100 6.49 22.30 0.44
CA LYS A 100 7.43 22.76 1.47
C LYS A 100 8.85 22.29 1.14
N PRO A 101 9.79 23.20 0.78
CA PRO A 101 11.15 22.82 0.38
C PRO A 101 11.89 21.97 1.42
N GLU A 102 11.62 22.21 2.71
CA GLU A 102 12.16 21.46 3.85
C GLU A 102 11.77 19.96 3.85
N HIS A 103 10.71 19.59 3.12
CA HIS A 103 10.24 18.20 3.01
C HIS A 103 10.53 17.56 1.64
N SER A 104 11.30 18.22 0.78
CA SER A 104 11.62 17.77 -0.59
C SER A 104 12.22 16.35 -0.66
N SER A 105 13.11 15.97 0.26
CA SER A 105 13.67 14.62 0.28
C SER A 105 12.62 13.54 0.58
N LYS A 106 11.64 13.84 1.45
CA LYS A 106 10.55 12.91 1.77
C LYS A 106 9.57 12.79 0.60
N GLN A 107 9.25 13.93 -0.03
CA GLN A 107 8.46 13.97 -1.26
C GLN A 107 9.09 13.12 -2.36
N GLN A 108 10.40 13.30 -2.62
CA GLN A 108 11.14 12.55 -3.63
C GLN A 108 11.12 11.04 -3.36
N ALA A 109 11.34 10.61 -2.11
CA ALA A 109 11.30 9.20 -1.76
C ALA A 109 9.92 8.57 -1.99
N MET A 110 8.84 9.28 -1.69
CA MET A 110 7.47 8.79 -1.95
C MET A 110 7.13 8.76 -3.44
N VAL A 111 7.58 9.77 -4.20
CA VAL A 111 7.43 9.81 -5.66
C VAL A 111 8.22 8.67 -6.32
N GLU A 112 9.44 8.38 -5.85
CA GLU A 112 10.24 7.25 -6.36
C GLU A 112 9.50 5.91 -6.17
N ARG A 113 8.92 5.69 -4.98
CA ARG A 113 8.08 4.50 -4.71
C ARG A 113 6.88 4.41 -5.64
N MET A 114 6.20 5.54 -5.85
CA MET A 114 5.08 5.63 -6.79
C MET A 114 5.49 5.25 -8.22
N MET A 115 6.64 5.77 -8.68
CA MET A 115 7.16 5.48 -10.01
C MET A 115 7.58 4.02 -10.18
N HIS A 116 8.21 3.43 -9.16
CA HIS A 116 8.52 2.00 -9.16
C HIS A 116 7.24 1.15 -9.25
N TRP A 117 6.23 1.49 -8.45
CA TRP A 117 4.93 0.80 -8.52
C TRP A 117 4.31 0.92 -9.92
N PHE A 118 4.20 2.13 -10.47
CA PHE A 118 3.70 2.34 -11.84
C PHE A 118 4.39 1.48 -12.89
N ALA A 119 5.73 1.38 -12.83
CA ALA A 119 6.52 0.62 -13.80
C ALA A 119 6.31 -0.90 -13.70
N THR A 120 5.82 -1.39 -12.56
CA THR A 120 5.64 -2.82 -12.29
C THR A 120 4.19 -3.28 -12.37
N THR A 121 3.22 -2.38 -12.21
CA THR A 121 1.79 -2.74 -12.14
C THR A 121 0.97 -2.28 -13.32
N LYS A 122 1.38 -1.23 -14.04
CA LYS A 122 0.68 -0.82 -15.27
C LYS A 122 1.30 -1.54 -16.46
N PRO A 123 0.48 -2.15 -17.35
CA PRO A 123 1.01 -2.76 -18.55
C PRO A 123 1.78 -1.71 -19.34
N LYS A 124 2.93 -2.10 -19.90
CA LYS A 124 3.62 -1.27 -20.89
C LYS A 124 2.58 -0.89 -21.93
N LEU A 125 2.33 0.41 -22.11
CA LEU A 125 1.51 0.89 -23.21
C LEU A 125 2.09 0.26 -24.48
N ALA A 126 1.26 -0.55 -25.15
CA ALA A 126 1.59 -1.14 -26.44
C ALA A 126 1.64 -0.05 -27.51
#